data_AF-A0A176W5F7-F1
#
_entry.id   AF-A0A176W5F7-F1
#
_cell.length_a   1.000
_cell.length_b   1.000
_cell.length_c   1.000
_cell.angle_alpha   90.00
_cell.angle_beta   90.00
_cell.angle_gamma   90.00
#
_symmetry.space_group_name_H-M   'P 1'
#
loop_
_entity.id
_entity.type
_entity.pdbx_description
1 polymer ?
#
loop_
_entity_poly.entity_id
_entity_poly.type
_entity_poly.pdbx_seq_one_letter_code
_entity_poly.pdbx_strand_id
1 'polypeptide(L)'
;MYGKGELLSLRTVSEHILLFTTWVGHATFLVQFDGLNVLTDPVWSDRCSPTQWVGPKRFMPVPFAQKELPPIDAVIISHNHYDHLDERTVKELGNKPLYLVPSGVKSWFTSLGITNVVELDWWQEHRVDFPDGDRVRSLRAVCTPCQHFSGRGAFDRNKTLWCSWVLEGQTKRVYFAGDTGFCTVPRGCEHPGGVPSIEAVPSAVNLPVCPAFEEIGKRFGPIDISFIPIGAYSPRYFMSSVHCSPEDAVAIHMAVGSKQSVAMHWGTFALTDEPIMEPPLRLRNELERLRIDPSRFITMKHGETRTF
;
A
#
# COMPACT_ATOMS: atom_id res chain seq x y z
N MET A 1 -0.32 -3.29 33.12
CA MET A 1 -1.16 -3.66 31.98
C MET A 1 -1.82 -2.38 31.49
N TYR A 2 -1.32 -1.80 30.40
CA TYR A 2 -1.89 -0.57 29.83
C TYR A 2 -2.95 -0.94 28.79
N GLY A 3 -4.06 -0.20 28.78
CA GLY A 3 -5.20 -0.45 27.90
C GLY A 3 -4.90 -0.12 26.44
N LYS A 4 -5.54 -0.83 25.50
CA LYS A 4 -5.40 -0.65 24.04
C LYS A 4 -5.56 0.81 23.55
N GLY A 5 -6.23 1.69 24.30
CA GLY A 5 -6.43 3.10 23.94
C GLY A 5 -5.32 4.07 24.39
N GLU A 6 -4.47 3.69 25.36
CA GLU A 6 -3.41 4.58 25.88
C GLU A 6 -2.13 4.56 25.02
N LEU A 7 -1.98 3.58 24.12
CA LEU A 7 -0.84 3.52 23.19
C LEU A 7 -0.95 4.51 22.01
N LEU A 8 -2.10 5.17 21.83
CA LEU A 8 -2.34 6.11 20.74
C LEU A 8 -2.09 7.58 21.12
N SER A 9 -1.83 7.87 22.39
CA SER A 9 -1.66 9.24 22.87
C SER A 9 -0.74 9.25 24.09
N LEU A 10 0.51 9.67 23.89
CA LEU A 10 1.43 10.35 24.80
C LEU A 10 2.86 10.14 24.25
N ARG A 11 3.52 11.18 23.72
CA ARG A 11 4.86 11.02 23.11
C ARG A 11 5.89 12.00 23.68
N THR A 12 6.96 11.46 24.25
CA THR A 12 8.16 12.21 24.71
C THR A 12 9.18 12.37 23.58
N VAL A 13 10.19 13.24 23.77
CA VAL A 13 11.18 13.65 22.74
C VAL A 13 11.93 12.47 22.08
N SER A 14 12.00 11.29 22.72
CA SER A 14 12.64 10.07 22.18
C SER A 14 11.79 9.34 21.12
N GLU A 15 10.49 9.59 21.03
CA GLU A 15 9.59 8.87 20.13
C GLU A 15 9.50 9.47 18.73
N HIS A 16 10.11 10.63 18.49
CA HIS A 16 10.15 11.26 17.17
C HIS A 16 11.06 10.51 16.18
N ILE A 17 11.92 9.60 16.66
CA ILE A 17 12.76 8.72 15.83
C ILE A 17 12.04 7.38 15.55
N LEU A 18 10.92 7.09 16.20
CA LEU A 18 10.22 5.81 16.05
C LEU A 18 9.17 5.89 14.95
N LEU A 19 9.15 4.87 14.09
CA LEU A 19 8.08 4.68 13.12
C LEU A 19 7.13 3.62 13.67
N PHE A 20 5.84 3.93 13.75
CA PHE A 20 4.81 2.97 14.12
C PHE A 20 3.92 2.72 12.92
N THR A 21 3.45 1.48 12.78
CA THR A 21 2.45 1.13 11.78
C THR A 21 1.38 0.28 12.43
N THR A 22 0.11 0.63 12.21
CA THR A 22 -1.04 -0.22 12.49
C THR A 22 -1.66 -0.71 11.18
N TRP A 23 -1.73 -2.03 10.98
CA TRP A 23 -2.38 -2.58 9.80
C TRP A 23 -3.88 -2.73 10.02
N VAL A 24 -4.71 -1.94 9.33
CA VAL A 24 -6.17 -2.04 9.42
C VAL A 24 -6.66 -3.26 8.62
N GLY A 25 -6.00 -3.55 7.51
CA GLY A 25 -6.33 -4.63 6.59
C GLY A 25 -6.20 -4.17 5.14
N HIS A 26 -6.06 -5.12 4.23
CA HIS A 26 -5.86 -4.87 2.80
C HIS A 26 -4.64 -3.96 2.55
N ALA A 27 -4.81 -2.85 1.83
CA ALA A 27 -3.79 -1.81 1.63
C ALA A 27 -3.90 -0.64 2.64
N THR A 28 -4.76 -0.76 3.67
CA THR A 28 -4.99 0.30 4.65
C THR A 28 -4.06 0.17 5.86
N PHE A 29 -3.18 1.16 6.02
CA PHE A 29 -2.32 1.34 7.19
C PHE A 29 -2.50 2.72 7.79
N LEU A 30 -2.43 2.79 9.11
CA LEU A 30 -2.06 4.02 9.82
C LEU A 30 -0.55 3.98 10.05
N VAL A 31 0.17 4.90 9.44
CA VAL A 31 1.64 5.02 9.53
C VAL A 31 1.96 6.30 10.29
N GLN A 32 2.74 6.16 11.37
CA GLN A 32 3.08 7.27 12.25
C GLN A 32 4.59 7.43 12.36
N PHE A 33 5.12 8.57 11.92
CA PHE A 33 6.56 8.86 11.91
C PHE A 33 6.78 10.37 11.94
N ASP A 34 7.87 10.84 12.54
CA ASP A 34 8.18 12.28 12.63
C ASP A 34 7.00 13.15 13.15
N GLY A 35 6.17 12.54 14.01
CA GLY A 35 4.95 13.15 14.56
C GLY A 35 3.75 13.18 13.60
N LEU A 36 3.89 12.74 12.34
CA LEU A 36 2.81 12.68 11.35
C LEU A 36 1.94 11.43 11.55
N ASN A 37 0.64 11.54 11.26
CA ASN A 37 -0.29 10.44 11.09
C ASN A 37 -0.73 10.38 9.62
N VAL A 38 -0.22 9.39 8.88
CA VAL A 38 -0.54 9.18 7.47
C VAL A 38 -1.39 7.92 7.31
N LEU A 39 -2.49 8.02 6.57
CA LEU A 39 -3.37 6.89 6.25
C LEU A 39 -3.21 6.50 4.77
N THR A 40 -3.06 5.21 4.49
CA THR A 40 -2.91 4.69 3.12
C THR A 40 -4.21 4.06 2.65
N ASP A 41 -4.61 4.30 1.39
CA ASP A 41 -5.71 3.62 0.68
C ASP A 41 -6.87 3.16 1.60
N PRO A 42 -7.57 4.10 2.25
CA PRO A 42 -8.37 3.75 3.42
C PRO A 42 -9.72 3.17 3.06
N VAL A 43 -9.99 1.95 3.55
CA VAL A 43 -11.24 1.23 3.31
C VAL A 43 -11.80 0.64 4.62
N TRP A 44 -12.91 1.22 5.09
CA TRP A 44 -13.67 0.67 6.23
C TRP A 44 -14.92 -0.12 5.80
N SER A 45 -15.40 0.08 4.58
CA SER A 45 -16.59 -0.60 4.08
C SER A 45 -16.47 -2.13 4.06
N ASP A 46 -17.63 -2.80 4.21
CA ASP A 46 -17.70 -4.26 4.17
C ASP A 46 -17.49 -4.83 2.76
N ARG A 47 -17.81 -4.04 1.73
CA ARG A 47 -17.61 -4.42 0.33
C ARG A 47 -16.86 -3.36 -0.46
N CYS A 48 -15.95 -3.81 -1.31
CA CYS A 48 -15.24 -2.99 -2.29
C CYS A 48 -16.03 -2.96 -3.59
N SER A 49 -17.04 -2.10 -3.64
CA SER A 49 -18.02 -2.05 -4.73
C SER A 49 -18.72 -0.69 -4.77
N PRO A 50 -19.29 -0.27 -5.92
CA PRO A 50 -20.16 0.91 -5.98
C PRO A 50 -21.34 0.85 -5.01
N THR A 51 -21.74 -0.36 -4.58
CA THR A 51 -22.82 -0.53 -3.60
C THR A 51 -22.44 -1.58 -2.56
N GLN A 52 -23.08 -1.55 -1.39
CA GLN A 52 -22.83 -2.57 -0.35
C GLN A 52 -23.69 -3.85 -0.52
N TRP A 53 -24.47 -3.95 -1.60
CA TRP A 53 -25.33 -5.10 -1.88
C TRP A 53 -24.61 -6.19 -2.70
N VAL A 54 -23.69 -5.78 -3.58
CA VAL A 54 -22.98 -6.67 -4.53
C VAL A 54 -21.48 -6.38 -4.51
N GLY A 55 -20.66 -7.31 -4.99
CA GLY A 55 -19.21 -7.18 -5.11
C GLY A 55 -18.43 -7.82 -3.94
N PRO A 56 -17.08 -7.83 -3.99
CA PRO A 56 -16.24 -8.51 -3.01
C PRO A 56 -16.54 -8.04 -1.59
N LYS A 57 -16.87 -8.98 -0.70
CA LYS A 57 -17.06 -8.72 0.73
C LYS A 57 -15.77 -9.05 1.47
N ARG A 58 -15.45 -8.27 2.50
CA ARG A 58 -14.32 -8.56 3.36
C ARG A 58 -14.49 -9.91 4.03
N PHE A 59 -13.39 -10.65 4.08
CA PHE A 59 -13.22 -11.91 4.76
C PHE A 59 -12.92 -11.70 6.25
N MET A 60 -12.00 -10.77 6.56
CA MET A 60 -11.69 -10.35 7.93
C MET A 60 -12.34 -9.00 8.22
N PRO A 61 -13.04 -8.81 9.36
CA PRO A 61 -13.67 -7.54 9.72
C PRO A 61 -12.64 -6.43 9.96
N VAL A 62 -13.07 -5.16 9.95
CA VAL A 62 -12.21 -4.06 10.41
C VAL A 62 -11.85 -4.29 11.89
N PRO A 63 -10.59 -4.08 12.28
CA PRO A 63 -10.15 -4.32 13.65
C PRO A 63 -10.65 -3.26 14.65
N PHE A 64 -11.01 -2.07 14.17
CA PHE A 64 -11.53 -0.96 14.97
C PHE A 64 -12.33 0.01 14.08
N ALA A 65 -13.21 0.81 14.69
CA ALA A 65 -14.03 1.78 14.00
C ALA A 65 -13.20 2.99 13.53
N GLN A 66 -13.58 3.61 12.41
CA GLN A 66 -12.85 4.73 11.83
C GLN A 66 -12.71 5.92 12.79
N LYS A 67 -13.73 6.19 13.61
CA LYS A 67 -13.71 7.22 14.66
C LYS A 67 -12.67 7.01 15.77
N GLU A 68 -12.07 5.81 15.86
CA GLU A 68 -11.00 5.50 16.82
C GLU A 68 -9.61 5.91 16.30
N LEU A 69 -9.51 6.37 15.05
CA LEU A 69 -8.27 6.90 14.50
C LEU A 69 -7.85 8.19 15.24
N PRO A 70 -6.54 8.42 15.41
CA PRO A 70 -6.05 9.74 15.80
C PRO A 70 -6.33 10.77 14.69
N PRO A 71 -6.14 12.08 14.96
CA PRO A 71 -6.17 13.09 13.90
C PRO A 71 -5.23 12.71 12.75
N ILE A 72 -5.76 12.62 11.53
CA ILE A 72 -5.00 12.26 10.33
C ILE A 72 -4.51 13.54 9.65
N ASP A 73 -3.22 13.63 9.41
CA ASP A 73 -2.60 14.78 8.73
C ASP A 73 -2.73 14.64 7.22
N ALA A 74 -2.42 13.45 6.70
CA ALA A 74 -2.47 13.16 5.27
C ALA A 74 -3.06 11.78 4.97
N VAL A 75 -3.75 11.69 3.84
CA VAL A 75 -4.20 10.43 3.24
C VAL A 75 -3.53 10.31 1.88
N ILE A 76 -2.90 9.18 1.60
CA ILE A 76 -2.40 8.86 0.26
C ILE A 76 -3.34 7.88 -0.42
N ILE A 77 -3.59 8.11 -1.71
CA ILE A 77 -4.35 7.21 -2.56
C ILE A 77 -3.43 6.71 -3.68
N SER A 78 -3.28 5.41 -3.87
CA SER A 78 -2.50 4.85 -4.99
C SER A 78 -3.24 4.93 -6.32
N HIS A 79 -4.54 4.61 -6.33
CA HIS A 79 -5.37 4.61 -7.52
C HIS A 79 -6.86 4.55 -7.14
N ASN A 80 -7.74 4.53 -8.14
CA ASN A 80 -9.17 4.74 -7.93
C ASN A 80 -10.00 3.45 -7.77
N HIS A 81 -9.43 2.25 -7.62
CA HIS A 81 -10.25 1.05 -7.44
C HIS A 81 -11.02 1.06 -6.11
N TYR A 82 -12.12 0.31 -6.05
CA TYR A 82 -13.04 0.33 -4.89
C TYR A 82 -12.44 -0.22 -3.59
N ASP A 83 -11.40 -1.04 -3.69
CA ASP A 83 -10.65 -1.59 -2.56
C ASP A 83 -9.48 -0.71 -2.11
N HIS A 84 -9.26 0.43 -2.77
CA HIS A 84 -8.26 1.43 -2.39
C HIS A 84 -8.85 2.82 -2.13
N LEU A 85 -10.00 3.12 -2.74
CA LEU A 85 -10.70 4.38 -2.65
C LEU A 85 -12.17 4.16 -2.29
N ASP A 86 -12.45 4.12 -0.98
CA ASP A 86 -13.79 3.93 -0.42
C ASP A 86 -14.49 5.28 -0.18
N GLU A 87 -15.63 5.47 -0.84
CA GLU A 87 -16.44 6.69 -0.73
C GLU A 87 -16.90 6.96 0.71
N ARG A 88 -17.30 5.91 1.44
CA ARG A 88 -17.82 6.09 2.80
C ARG A 88 -16.72 6.55 3.75
N THR A 89 -15.57 5.90 3.68
CA THR A 89 -14.40 6.28 4.47
C THR A 89 -13.96 7.70 4.17
N VAL A 90 -13.89 8.09 2.89
CA VAL A 90 -13.53 9.47 2.50
C VAL A 90 -14.55 10.49 3.03
N LYS A 91 -15.85 10.22 2.90
CA LYS A 91 -16.90 11.11 3.43
C LYS A 91 -16.84 11.28 4.95
N GLU A 92 -16.52 10.22 5.69
CA GLU A 92 -16.39 10.27 7.15
C GLU A 92 -15.11 11.01 7.61
N LEU A 93 -14.01 10.91 6.86
CA LEU A 93 -12.79 11.72 7.12
C LEU A 93 -13.02 13.22 6.85
N GLY A 94 -13.81 13.55 5.81
CA GLY A 94 -14.12 14.92 5.44
C GLY A 94 -12.90 15.72 4.98
N ASN A 95 -12.91 17.04 5.16
CA ASN A 95 -11.85 17.94 4.66
C ASN A 95 -10.65 18.14 5.63
N LYS A 96 -10.62 17.40 6.73
CA LYS A 96 -9.58 17.57 7.77
C LYS A 96 -8.18 17.15 7.28
N PRO A 97 -7.97 15.93 6.77
CA PRO A 97 -6.67 15.55 6.25
C PRO A 97 -6.40 16.19 4.89
N LEU A 98 -5.12 16.31 4.52
CA LEU A 98 -4.69 16.54 3.15
C LEU A 98 -4.76 15.23 2.36
N TYR A 99 -5.47 15.21 1.24
CA TYR A 99 -5.47 14.07 0.33
C TYR A 99 -4.42 14.26 -0.76
N LEU A 100 -3.50 13.31 -0.87
CA LEU A 100 -2.50 13.21 -1.94
C LEU A 100 -2.94 12.10 -2.89
N VAL A 101 -3.26 12.46 -4.14
CA VAL A 101 -3.90 11.57 -5.09
C VAL A 101 -3.23 11.62 -6.46
N PRO A 102 -3.28 10.54 -7.27
CA PRO A 102 -2.71 10.55 -8.60
C PRO A 102 -3.57 11.35 -9.59
N SER A 103 -2.96 11.79 -10.69
CA SER A 103 -3.61 12.59 -11.73
C SER A 103 -5.00 12.08 -12.16
N GLY A 104 -5.95 13.01 -12.30
CA GLY A 104 -7.36 12.75 -12.62
C GLY A 104 -8.28 12.41 -11.43
N VAL A 105 -7.74 11.93 -10.29
CA VAL A 105 -8.56 11.47 -9.15
C VAL A 105 -9.18 12.61 -8.35
N LYS A 106 -8.61 13.82 -8.36
CA LYS A 106 -9.13 14.97 -7.59
C LYS A 106 -10.55 15.35 -7.98
N SER A 107 -10.93 15.14 -9.24
CA SER A 107 -12.29 15.39 -9.73
C SER A 107 -13.33 14.57 -8.96
N TRP A 108 -13.01 13.31 -8.65
CA TRP A 108 -13.86 12.43 -7.86
C TRP A 108 -14.04 12.96 -6.43
N PHE A 109 -12.96 13.37 -5.76
CA PHE A 109 -13.03 13.99 -4.42
C PHE A 109 -13.86 15.27 -4.42
N THR A 110 -13.65 16.12 -5.42
CA THR A 110 -14.39 17.39 -5.57
C THR A 110 -15.89 17.14 -5.71
N SER A 111 -16.29 16.08 -6.43
CA SER A 111 -17.70 15.69 -6.57
C SER A 111 -18.36 15.27 -5.25
N LEU A 112 -17.56 14.90 -4.23
CA LEU A 112 -18.02 14.58 -2.88
C LEU A 112 -17.96 15.78 -1.92
N GLY A 113 -17.56 16.96 -2.39
CA GLY A 113 -17.34 18.14 -1.55
C GLY A 113 -16.02 18.14 -0.77
N ILE A 114 -15.06 17.27 -1.15
CA ILE A 114 -13.73 17.23 -0.56
C ILE A 114 -12.78 18.11 -1.38
N THR A 115 -12.26 19.16 -0.76
CA THR A 115 -11.50 20.24 -1.40
C THR A 115 -10.03 20.26 -0.99
N ASN A 116 -9.65 19.68 0.15
CA ASN A 116 -8.27 19.62 0.61
C ASN A 116 -7.47 18.51 -0.10
N VAL A 117 -7.31 18.64 -1.41
CA VAL A 117 -6.79 17.59 -2.30
C VAL A 117 -5.69 18.15 -3.20
N VAL A 118 -4.54 17.49 -3.18
CA VAL A 118 -3.41 17.72 -4.07
C VAL A 118 -3.30 16.54 -5.02
N GLU A 119 -3.26 16.87 -6.31
CA GLU A 119 -3.16 15.91 -7.39
C GLU A 119 -1.74 15.95 -7.97
N LEU A 120 -1.13 14.78 -8.17
CA LEU A 120 0.24 14.63 -8.64
C LEU A 120 0.33 13.60 -9.78
N ASP A 121 1.17 13.90 -10.77
CA ASP A 121 1.65 12.95 -11.77
C ASP A 121 2.95 12.28 -11.28
N TRP A 122 3.39 11.22 -11.93
CA TRP A 122 4.62 10.53 -11.56
C TRP A 122 5.82 11.49 -11.53
N TRP A 123 6.63 11.30 -10.51
CA TRP A 123 7.79 12.11 -10.12
C TRP A 123 7.49 13.53 -9.68
N GLN A 124 6.23 13.97 -9.68
CA GLN A 124 5.85 15.20 -9.01
C GLN A 124 5.86 15.00 -7.49
N GLU A 125 6.20 16.08 -6.80
CA GLU A 125 6.26 16.09 -5.34
C GLU A 125 5.42 17.23 -4.77
N HIS A 126 4.93 17.00 -3.56
CA HIS A 126 4.31 18.03 -2.74
C HIS A 126 4.98 18.06 -1.37
N ARG A 127 5.30 19.27 -0.92
CA ARG A 127 5.84 19.52 0.41
C ARG A 127 4.81 20.30 1.21
N VAL A 128 4.53 19.83 2.41
CA VAL A 128 3.56 20.43 3.31
C VAL A 128 4.11 20.42 4.74
N ASP A 129 3.84 21.52 5.43
CA ASP A 129 4.15 21.71 6.84
C ASP A 129 2.86 21.69 7.65
N PHE A 130 2.86 20.92 8.73
CA PHE A 130 1.77 20.80 9.69
C PHE A 130 2.21 21.43 11.02
N PRO A 131 1.71 22.64 11.37
CA PRO A 131 1.99 23.26 12.65
C PRO A 131 1.51 22.39 13.82
N ASP A 132 2.31 22.31 14.87
CA ASP A 132 2.02 21.58 16.10
C ASP A 132 2.62 22.33 17.30
N GLY A 133 1.85 23.30 17.83
CA GLY A 133 2.34 24.25 18.82
C GLY A 133 3.53 25.06 18.28
N ASP A 134 4.66 25.01 18.99
CA ASP A 134 5.91 25.67 18.58
C ASP A 134 6.74 24.85 17.57
N ARG A 135 6.25 23.67 17.18
CA ARG A 135 6.94 22.75 16.26
C ARG A 135 6.26 22.75 14.90
N VAL A 136 7.03 22.33 13.89
CA VAL A 136 6.54 22.06 12.55
C VAL A 136 6.88 20.63 12.18
N ARG A 137 5.88 19.87 11.78
CA ARG A 137 6.01 18.51 11.24
C ARG A 137 5.91 18.61 9.73
N SER A 138 6.90 18.13 8.99
CA SER A 138 6.98 18.32 7.54
C SER A 138 6.88 17.00 6.80
N LEU A 139 6.13 16.99 5.70
CA LEU A 139 5.99 15.85 4.81
C LEU A 139 6.35 16.27 3.39
N ARG A 140 7.29 15.55 2.76
CA ARG A 140 7.44 15.53 1.30
C ARG A 140 6.84 14.22 0.79
N ALA A 141 5.81 14.32 -0.03
CA ALA A 141 5.22 13.19 -0.72
C ALA A 141 5.60 13.24 -2.19
N VAL A 142 6.16 12.15 -2.71
CA VAL A 142 6.49 11.99 -4.13
C VAL A 142 5.60 10.91 -4.73
N CYS A 143 4.83 11.28 -5.75
CA CYS A 143 4.05 10.33 -6.53
C CYS A 143 5.02 9.54 -7.42
N THR A 144 5.17 8.24 -7.23
CA THR A 144 6.14 7.41 -7.98
C THR A 144 5.44 6.41 -8.90
N PRO A 145 6.07 5.95 -10.00
CA PRO A 145 5.42 4.99 -10.88
C PRO A 145 5.20 3.62 -10.22
N CYS A 146 4.18 2.93 -10.68
CA CYS A 146 4.00 1.49 -10.49
C CYS A 146 3.31 0.91 -11.74
N GLN A 147 3.20 -0.43 -11.83
CA GLN A 147 2.65 -1.11 -12.99
C GLN A 147 1.24 -1.63 -12.67
N HIS A 148 0.22 -0.81 -12.91
CA HIS A 148 -1.18 -1.16 -12.65
C HIS A 148 -2.13 -0.50 -13.67
N PHE A 149 -3.41 -0.40 -13.34
CA PHE A 149 -4.43 0.27 -14.13
C PHE A 149 -5.42 1.02 -13.22
N SER A 150 -6.42 1.70 -13.79
CA SER A 150 -7.49 2.35 -13.02
C SER A 150 -8.86 2.14 -13.66
N GLY A 151 -9.93 2.34 -12.89
CA GLY A 151 -11.32 2.33 -13.36
C GLY A 151 -12.33 1.99 -12.27
N ARG A 152 -13.48 2.67 -12.26
CA ARG A 152 -14.60 2.41 -11.35
C ARG A 152 -15.89 2.03 -12.08
N GLY A 153 -15.96 2.22 -13.38
CA GLY A 153 -17.14 1.93 -14.20
C GLY A 153 -16.79 1.31 -15.55
N ALA A 154 -17.81 1.18 -16.40
CA ALA A 154 -17.65 0.50 -17.70
C ALA A 154 -16.83 1.32 -18.74
N PHE A 155 -16.69 2.63 -18.54
CA PHE A 155 -16.14 3.55 -19.55
C PHE A 155 -15.06 4.50 -19.02
N ASP A 156 -14.46 4.21 -17.87
CA ASP A 156 -13.45 5.06 -17.24
C ASP A 156 -12.10 4.38 -17.02
N ARG A 157 -11.90 3.20 -17.64
CA ARG A 157 -10.63 2.49 -17.59
C ARG A 157 -9.48 3.41 -18.00
N ASN A 158 -8.47 3.52 -17.15
CA ASN A 158 -7.26 4.33 -17.34
C ASN A 158 -7.51 5.83 -17.57
N LYS A 159 -8.67 6.37 -17.17
CA LYS A 159 -8.92 7.83 -17.20
C LYS A 159 -8.26 8.59 -16.06
N THR A 160 -7.83 7.89 -15.02
CA THR A 160 -7.01 8.45 -13.93
C THR A 160 -5.72 7.67 -13.83
N LEU A 161 -4.69 8.30 -13.28
CA LEU A 161 -3.40 7.68 -13.04
C LEU A 161 -3.48 6.70 -11.84
N TRP A 162 -2.52 5.77 -11.79
CA TRP A 162 -2.21 4.90 -10.66
C TRP A 162 -0.75 5.14 -10.25
N CYS A 163 -0.41 5.00 -8.97
CA CYS A 163 0.95 5.27 -8.51
C CYS A 163 1.33 4.48 -7.25
N SER A 164 2.63 4.46 -7.00
CA SER A 164 3.21 4.24 -5.68
C SER A 164 3.52 5.60 -5.02
N TRP A 165 3.92 5.60 -3.75
CA TRP A 165 4.29 6.80 -3.02
C TRP A 165 5.61 6.62 -2.27
N VAL A 166 6.49 7.61 -2.36
CA VAL A 166 7.58 7.80 -1.39
C VAL A 166 7.20 8.97 -0.49
N LEU A 167 7.20 8.74 0.82
CA LEU A 167 6.93 9.74 1.84
C LEU A 167 8.20 9.97 2.67
N GLU A 168 8.66 11.21 2.69
CA GLU A 168 9.81 11.63 3.48
C GLU A 168 9.34 12.58 4.57
N GLY A 169 9.54 12.15 5.82
CA GLY A 169 9.51 13.03 6.97
C GLY A 169 10.88 13.66 7.22
N GLN A 170 11.10 14.12 8.44
CA GLN A 170 12.39 14.69 8.85
C GLN A 170 13.47 13.62 9.04
N THR A 171 13.10 12.43 9.52
CA THR A 171 14.04 11.36 9.85
C THR A 171 13.72 10.04 9.17
N LYS A 172 12.47 9.82 8.74
CA LYS A 172 12.02 8.57 8.14
C LYS A 172 11.64 8.71 6.68
N ARG A 173 11.89 7.65 5.93
CA ARG A 173 11.41 7.47 4.57
C ARG A 173 10.57 6.21 4.45
N VAL A 174 9.35 6.38 3.97
CA VAL A 174 8.35 5.32 3.79
C VAL A 174 8.07 5.15 2.30
N TYR A 175 7.96 3.91 1.84
CA TYR A 175 7.47 3.58 0.51
C TYR A 175 6.16 2.82 0.59
N PHE A 176 5.19 3.21 -0.22
CA PHE A 176 3.92 2.52 -0.37
C PHE A 176 3.75 2.14 -1.84
N ALA A 177 3.79 0.85 -2.14
CA ALA A 177 3.86 0.37 -3.52
C ALA A 177 2.56 0.58 -4.31
N GLY A 178 1.43 0.78 -3.62
CA GLY A 178 0.11 0.62 -4.23
C GLY A 178 -0.09 -0.80 -4.77
N ASP A 179 -1.08 -0.98 -5.64
CA ASP A 179 -1.17 -2.17 -6.46
C ASP A 179 -0.20 -2.06 -7.62
N THR A 180 0.50 -3.16 -7.89
CA THR A 180 1.50 -3.20 -8.95
C THR A 180 1.85 -4.62 -9.33
N GLY A 181 2.18 -4.84 -10.60
CA GLY A 181 2.98 -5.95 -11.06
C GLY A 181 4.48 -5.66 -10.93
N PHE A 182 5.30 -6.69 -11.00
CA PHE A 182 6.77 -6.57 -11.10
C PHE A 182 7.29 -7.03 -12.45
N CYS A 183 6.78 -8.17 -12.94
CA CYS A 183 7.11 -8.75 -14.23
C CYS A 183 5.84 -9.22 -14.96
N THR A 184 5.94 -9.49 -16.26
CA THR A 184 4.83 -10.12 -17.00
C THR A 184 5.14 -11.59 -17.27
N VAL A 185 4.33 -12.50 -16.73
CA VAL A 185 4.45 -13.95 -16.91
C VAL A 185 3.61 -14.40 -18.11
N PRO A 186 4.19 -15.04 -19.14
CA PRO A 186 3.42 -15.56 -20.27
C PRO A 186 2.54 -16.75 -19.90
N ARG A 187 1.45 -16.94 -20.64
CA ARG A 187 0.61 -18.14 -20.53
C ARG A 187 1.42 -19.40 -20.86
N GLY A 188 1.29 -20.44 -20.04
CA GLY A 188 2.01 -21.71 -20.19
C GLY A 188 3.35 -21.78 -19.46
N CYS A 189 3.82 -20.69 -18.85
CA CYS A 189 4.97 -20.68 -17.94
C CYS A 189 4.55 -20.94 -16.47
N GLU A 190 3.44 -21.65 -16.28
CA GLU A 190 2.87 -22.00 -14.97
C GLU A 190 3.27 -23.46 -14.60
N HIS A 191 3.53 -23.75 -13.32
CA HIS A 191 3.92 -25.11 -12.88
C HIS A 191 2.75 -26.11 -13.04
N PRO A 192 2.98 -27.43 -13.26
CA PRO A 192 1.92 -28.43 -13.27
C PRO A 192 1.33 -28.54 -11.85
N GLY A 193 0.15 -27.97 -11.65
CA GLY A 193 -0.47 -27.78 -10.34
C GLY A 193 -1.17 -26.43 -10.17
N GLY A 194 -1.04 -25.51 -11.14
CA GLY A 194 -1.72 -24.22 -11.13
C GLY A 194 -1.13 -23.21 -10.13
N VAL A 195 -0.11 -23.62 -9.36
CA VAL A 195 0.71 -22.74 -8.52
C VAL A 195 1.88 -22.24 -9.37
N PRO A 196 1.94 -20.95 -9.68
CA PRO A 196 3.01 -20.39 -10.48
C PRO A 196 4.22 -20.06 -9.60
N SER A 197 5.36 -20.68 -9.88
CA SER A 197 6.65 -20.29 -9.30
C SER A 197 7.51 -19.63 -10.37
N ILE A 198 8.39 -18.72 -9.94
CA ILE A 198 9.43 -18.15 -10.80
C ILE A 198 10.42 -19.22 -11.31
N GLU A 199 10.39 -20.42 -10.71
CA GLU A 199 11.21 -21.59 -11.07
C GLU A 199 10.66 -22.36 -12.28
N ALA A 200 9.36 -22.24 -12.58
CA ALA A 200 8.74 -22.82 -13.78
C ALA A 200 9.00 -22.00 -15.04
N VAL A 201 9.47 -20.76 -14.88
CA VAL A 201 10.01 -19.95 -15.96
C VAL A 201 11.35 -20.59 -16.35
N PRO A 202 11.52 -21.10 -17.58
CA PRO A 202 12.80 -21.66 -17.99
C PRO A 202 13.90 -20.64 -17.70
N SER A 203 15.04 -21.06 -17.16
CA SER A 203 16.17 -20.16 -16.85
C SER A 203 16.65 -19.33 -18.06
N ALA A 204 16.22 -19.69 -19.27
CA ALA A 204 16.45 -18.96 -20.52
C ALA A 204 15.49 -17.78 -20.78
N VAL A 205 14.40 -17.63 -20.03
CA VAL A 205 13.40 -16.56 -20.24
C VAL A 205 13.69 -15.42 -19.27
N ASN A 206 14.38 -14.39 -19.76
CA ASN A 206 14.51 -13.13 -19.05
C ASN A 206 13.18 -12.37 -19.18
N LEU A 207 12.33 -12.44 -18.15
CA LEU A 207 11.03 -11.75 -18.16
C LEU A 207 11.24 -10.24 -18.14
N PRO A 208 10.45 -9.45 -18.90
CA PRO A 208 10.46 -8.01 -18.77
C PRO A 208 9.99 -7.64 -17.36
N VAL A 209 10.81 -6.86 -16.65
CA VAL A 209 10.52 -6.33 -15.32
C VAL A 209 10.27 -4.82 -15.40
N CYS A 210 9.46 -4.31 -14.48
CA CYS A 210 9.21 -2.88 -14.35
C CYS A 210 10.49 -2.16 -13.85
N PRO A 211 11.09 -1.26 -14.64
CA PRO A 211 12.34 -0.59 -14.25
C PRO A 211 12.14 0.44 -13.13
N ALA A 212 10.90 0.88 -12.91
CA ALA A 212 10.58 1.95 -11.97
C ALA A 212 11.07 1.66 -10.54
N PHE A 213 11.05 0.40 -10.09
CA PHE A 213 11.46 0.06 -8.73
C PHE A 213 12.95 0.28 -8.49
N GLU A 214 13.81 -0.05 -9.46
CA GLU A 214 15.23 0.27 -9.38
C GLU A 214 15.47 1.78 -9.44
N GLU A 215 14.71 2.50 -10.27
CA GLU A 215 14.80 3.97 -10.34
C GLU A 215 14.41 4.61 -9.01
N ILE A 216 13.34 4.13 -8.37
CA ILE A 216 12.91 4.53 -7.03
C ILE A 216 14.02 4.24 -6.02
N GLY A 217 14.58 3.02 -6.00
CA GLY A 217 15.67 2.65 -5.11
C GLY A 217 16.92 3.51 -5.30
N LYS A 218 17.27 3.87 -6.53
CA LYS A 218 18.41 4.77 -6.84
C LYS A 218 18.15 6.21 -6.39
N ARG A 219 16.92 6.71 -6.50
CA ARG A 219 16.56 8.10 -6.16
C ARG A 219 16.31 8.31 -4.67
N PHE A 220 15.70 7.32 -4.02
CA PHE A 220 15.17 7.44 -2.66
C PHE A 220 15.74 6.38 -1.71
N GLY A 221 16.70 5.57 -2.12
CA GLY A 221 17.36 4.62 -1.23
C GLY A 221 18.27 5.32 -0.20
N PRO A 222 18.46 4.74 1.00
CA PRO A 222 17.70 3.61 1.54
C PRO A 222 16.30 4.05 2.01
N ILE A 223 15.32 3.14 1.90
CA ILE A 223 13.95 3.33 2.43
C ILE A 223 13.85 2.61 3.78
N ASP A 224 13.30 3.25 4.81
CA ASP A 224 13.22 2.65 6.14
C ASP A 224 12.19 1.52 6.20
N ILE A 225 10.99 1.79 5.70
CA ILE A 225 9.92 0.80 5.62
C ILE A 225 9.18 0.89 4.29
N SER A 226 8.85 -0.28 3.71
CA SER A 226 7.99 -0.37 2.55
C SER A 226 6.72 -1.18 2.82
N PHE A 227 5.59 -0.76 2.29
CA PHE A 227 4.35 -1.55 2.23
C PHE A 227 4.20 -2.09 0.81
N ILE A 228 4.21 -3.42 0.65
CA ILE A 228 4.28 -4.08 -0.66
C ILE A 228 3.18 -5.15 -0.74
N PRO A 229 2.36 -5.19 -1.82
CA PRO A 229 1.27 -6.15 -1.94
C PRO A 229 1.83 -7.56 -2.16
N ILE A 230 1.16 -8.57 -1.60
CA ILE A 230 1.52 -9.99 -1.80
C ILE A 230 0.33 -10.85 -2.25
N GLY A 231 -0.87 -10.27 -2.37
CA GLY A 231 -2.09 -10.96 -2.80
C GLY A 231 -2.57 -10.50 -4.18
N ALA A 232 -3.74 -11.00 -4.58
CA ALA A 232 -4.40 -10.70 -5.84
C ALA A 232 -3.63 -11.13 -7.10
N TYR A 233 -2.86 -12.22 -7.03
CA TYR A 233 -1.89 -12.57 -8.07
C TYR A 233 -2.28 -13.74 -8.98
N SER A 234 -3.39 -14.45 -8.74
CA SER A 234 -3.75 -15.64 -9.52
C SER A 234 -4.89 -15.41 -10.52
N PRO A 235 -4.86 -15.99 -11.74
CA PRO A 235 -3.75 -16.75 -12.34
C PRO A 235 -2.66 -15.81 -12.89
N ARG A 236 -1.40 -16.26 -12.90
CA ARG A 236 -0.26 -15.35 -13.16
C ARG A 236 -0.17 -14.89 -14.60
N TYR A 237 -0.57 -15.71 -15.58
CA TYR A 237 -0.57 -15.26 -16.97
C TYR A 237 -1.47 -14.04 -17.21
N PHE A 238 -2.45 -13.81 -16.32
CA PHE A 238 -3.39 -12.70 -16.40
C PHE A 238 -3.02 -11.58 -15.42
N MET A 239 -2.73 -11.93 -14.17
CA MET A 239 -2.56 -10.96 -13.09
C MET A 239 -1.14 -10.39 -12.98
N SER A 240 -0.09 -11.09 -13.45
CA SER A 240 1.31 -10.68 -13.20
C SER A 240 1.66 -9.28 -13.68
N SER A 241 1.07 -8.85 -14.80
CA SER A 241 1.27 -7.50 -15.34
C SER A 241 0.72 -6.38 -14.46
N VAL A 242 -0.15 -6.67 -13.48
CA VAL A 242 -0.83 -5.67 -12.65
C VAL A 242 -0.77 -5.96 -11.15
N HIS A 243 -0.46 -7.19 -10.73
CA HIS A 243 -0.30 -7.59 -9.33
C HIS A 243 0.93 -8.48 -9.12
N CYS A 244 1.66 -8.20 -8.05
CA CYS A 244 2.81 -8.96 -7.61
C CYS A 244 2.40 -10.25 -6.90
N SER A 245 3.13 -11.33 -7.16
CA SER A 245 3.14 -12.47 -6.25
C SER A 245 4.03 -12.15 -5.03
N PRO A 246 4.02 -12.99 -3.98
CA PRO A 246 4.94 -12.84 -2.85
C PRO A 246 6.42 -12.81 -3.28
N GLU A 247 6.80 -13.54 -4.34
CA GLU A 247 8.17 -13.56 -4.86
C GLU A 247 8.54 -12.25 -5.56
N ASP A 248 7.64 -11.72 -6.40
CA ASP A 248 7.78 -10.38 -6.98
C ASP A 248 7.91 -9.32 -5.89
N ALA A 249 7.15 -9.44 -4.80
CA ALA A 249 7.18 -8.50 -3.70
C ALA A 249 8.56 -8.48 -3.02
N VAL A 250 9.21 -9.64 -2.86
CA VAL A 250 10.60 -9.72 -2.35
C VAL A 250 11.58 -9.07 -3.34
N ALA A 251 11.36 -9.23 -4.66
CA ALA A 251 12.13 -8.54 -5.67
C ALA A 251 11.97 -7.00 -5.58
N ILE A 252 10.75 -6.50 -5.38
CA ILE A 252 10.49 -5.07 -5.16
C ILE A 252 11.19 -4.59 -3.88
N HIS A 253 11.08 -5.33 -2.77
CA HIS A 253 11.76 -5.01 -1.50
C HIS A 253 13.26 -4.74 -1.71
N MET A 254 13.92 -5.59 -2.49
CA MET A 254 15.33 -5.44 -2.83
C MET A 254 15.56 -4.26 -3.78
N ALA A 255 14.77 -4.15 -4.86
CA ALA A 255 14.95 -3.14 -5.90
C ALA A 255 14.80 -1.70 -5.38
N VAL A 256 13.85 -1.46 -4.47
CA VAL A 256 13.65 -0.14 -3.84
C VAL A 256 14.63 0.13 -2.68
N GLY A 257 15.49 -0.84 -2.34
CA GLY A 257 16.47 -0.69 -1.26
C GLY A 257 15.84 -0.56 0.12
N SER A 258 14.78 -1.32 0.39
CA SER A 258 14.06 -1.27 1.67
C SER A 258 14.87 -1.94 2.79
N LYS A 259 14.98 -1.28 3.94
CA LYS A 259 15.55 -1.88 5.15
C LYS A 259 14.60 -2.95 5.69
N GLN A 260 13.33 -2.58 5.88
CA GLN A 260 12.25 -3.49 6.25
C GLN A 260 11.02 -3.31 5.34
N SER A 261 10.18 -4.34 5.24
CA SER A 261 8.90 -4.27 4.54
C SER A 261 7.78 -4.97 5.30
N VAL A 262 6.56 -4.51 5.07
CA VAL A 262 5.33 -5.10 5.60
C VAL A 262 4.45 -5.50 4.43
N ALA A 263 3.99 -6.75 4.45
CA ALA A 263 3.13 -7.30 3.42
C ALA A 263 1.70 -6.77 3.54
N MET A 264 1.09 -6.44 2.41
CA MET A 264 -0.27 -5.90 2.33
C MET A 264 -1.10 -6.55 1.21
N HIS A 265 -2.34 -6.09 1.03
CA HIS A 265 -3.25 -6.54 -0.04
C HIS A 265 -3.62 -8.04 0.02
N TRP A 266 -3.56 -8.65 1.19
CA TRP A 266 -3.91 -10.06 1.39
C TRP A 266 -4.80 -10.25 2.61
N GLY A 267 -5.43 -11.43 2.72
CA GLY A 267 -6.19 -11.82 3.92
C GLY A 267 -7.45 -11.00 4.21
N THR A 268 -7.86 -10.09 3.30
CA THR A 268 -8.94 -9.13 3.56
C THR A 268 -10.08 -9.24 2.59
N PHE A 269 -9.84 -9.21 1.28
CA PHE A 269 -10.85 -9.46 0.25
C PHE A 269 -10.39 -10.63 -0.63
N ALA A 270 -11.33 -11.46 -1.09
CA ALA A 270 -11.04 -12.45 -2.12
C ALA A 270 -11.26 -11.80 -3.49
N LEU A 271 -10.17 -11.41 -4.15
CA LEU A 271 -10.19 -10.65 -5.41
C LEU A 271 -9.87 -11.51 -6.64
N THR A 272 -9.25 -12.67 -6.42
CA THR A 272 -8.66 -13.56 -7.42
C THR A 272 -8.72 -15.02 -6.93
N ASP A 273 -8.14 -15.93 -7.72
CA ASP A 273 -8.32 -17.37 -7.55
C ASP A 273 -7.39 -18.03 -6.51
N GLU A 274 -6.37 -17.33 -5.97
CA GLU A 274 -5.50 -17.94 -4.96
C GLU A 274 -6.22 -18.17 -3.63
N PRO A 275 -5.83 -19.19 -2.85
CA PRO A 275 -6.30 -19.33 -1.48
C PRO A 275 -5.92 -18.09 -0.66
N ILE A 276 -6.91 -17.45 -0.02
CA ILE A 276 -6.74 -16.14 0.64
C ILE A 276 -5.63 -16.09 1.72
N MET A 277 -5.28 -17.24 2.31
CA MET A 277 -4.24 -17.38 3.34
C MET A 277 -2.92 -17.97 2.83
N GLU A 278 -2.80 -18.26 1.53
CA GLU A 278 -1.55 -18.71 0.89
C GLU A 278 -0.43 -17.62 0.87
N PRO A 279 -0.73 -16.31 0.63
CA PRO A 279 0.34 -15.33 0.41
C PRO A 279 1.44 -15.28 1.49
N PRO A 280 1.15 -15.29 2.81
CA PRO A 280 2.18 -15.31 3.86
C PRO A 280 3.10 -16.53 3.81
N LEU A 281 2.58 -17.69 3.42
CA LEU A 281 3.35 -18.93 3.34
C LEU A 281 4.38 -18.81 2.22
N ARG A 282 3.94 -18.35 1.04
CA ARG A 282 4.82 -18.12 -0.10
C ARG A 282 5.86 -17.04 0.17
N LEU A 283 5.48 -15.94 0.83
CA LEU A 283 6.44 -14.91 1.25
C LEU A 283 7.55 -15.51 2.11
N ARG A 284 7.19 -16.31 3.13
CA ARG A 284 8.18 -16.96 4.01
C ARG A 284 9.11 -17.88 3.23
N ASN A 285 8.55 -18.71 2.35
CA ASN A 285 9.32 -19.65 1.54
C ASN A 285 10.32 -18.92 0.64
N GLU A 286 9.92 -17.78 0.05
CA GLU A 286 10.82 -16.99 -0.79
C GLU A 286 11.96 -16.34 0.00
N LEU A 287 11.66 -15.77 1.18
CA LEU A 287 12.68 -15.21 2.05
C LEU A 287 13.70 -16.29 2.48
N GLU A 288 13.23 -17.48 2.81
CA GLU A 288 14.09 -18.63 3.12
C GLU A 288 14.95 -19.04 1.92
N ARG A 289 14.33 -19.17 0.74
CA ARG A 289 15.01 -19.52 -0.53
C ARG A 289 16.15 -18.55 -0.86
N LEU A 290 15.91 -17.25 -0.68
CA LEU A 290 16.89 -16.19 -0.93
C LEU A 290 17.81 -15.90 0.27
N ARG A 291 17.64 -16.60 1.40
CA ARG A 291 18.40 -16.39 2.65
C ARG A 291 18.30 -14.96 3.16
N ILE A 292 17.14 -14.34 3.02
CA ILE A 292 16.83 -13.03 3.58
C ILE A 292 16.24 -13.24 4.97
N ASP A 293 16.75 -12.48 5.96
CA ASP A 293 16.22 -12.54 7.33
C ASP A 293 14.70 -12.24 7.33
N PRO A 294 13.84 -13.13 7.86
CA PRO A 294 12.39 -12.93 7.89
C PRO A 294 11.93 -11.64 8.60
N SER A 295 12.76 -11.03 9.46
CA SER A 295 12.49 -9.73 10.08
C SER A 295 12.57 -8.55 9.10
N ARG A 296 13.18 -8.75 7.91
CA ARG A 296 13.26 -7.73 6.85
C ARG A 296 11.99 -7.63 6.02
N PHE A 297 11.14 -8.65 5.98
CA PHE A 297 9.86 -8.57 5.29
C PHE A 297 8.82 -9.41 6.04
N ILE A 298 7.97 -8.71 6.79
CA ILE A 298 7.05 -9.33 7.74
C ILE A 298 5.60 -9.26 7.27
N THR A 299 4.79 -10.17 7.78
CA THR A 299 3.32 -10.06 7.80
C THR A 299 2.85 -9.58 9.17
N MET A 300 1.78 -8.80 9.19
CA MET A 300 1.09 -8.38 10.42
C MET A 300 -0.28 -9.05 10.52
N LYS A 301 -0.91 -9.00 11.69
CA LYS A 301 -2.34 -9.32 11.88
C LYS A 301 -3.18 -8.05 11.73
N HIS A 302 -4.44 -8.18 11.32
CA HIS A 302 -5.39 -7.05 11.36
C HIS A 302 -5.49 -6.45 12.76
N GLY A 303 -5.29 -5.13 12.86
CA GLY A 303 -5.26 -4.37 14.10
C GLY A 303 -3.96 -4.44 14.88
N GLU A 304 -2.95 -5.16 14.39
CA GLU A 304 -1.62 -5.17 15.01
C GLU A 304 -0.91 -3.84 14.78
N THR A 305 -0.25 -3.33 15.83
CA THR A 305 0.68 -2.20 15.75
C THR A 305 2.11 -2.68 15.97
N ARG A 306 3.04 -2.26 15.13
CA ARG A 306 4.48 -2.52 15.26
C ARG A 306 5.31 -1.25 15.17
N THR A 307 6.50 -1.31 15.76
CA THR A 307 7.51 -0.25 15.74
C THR A 307 8.70 -0.65 14.88
N PHE A 308 9.27 0.31 14.17
CA PHE A 308 10.40 0.19 13.24
C PHE A 308 11.39 1.36 13.41
#